data_AF-A0A7S1HZC0-F1
#
_entry.id   AF-A0A7S1HZC0-F1
#
_cell.length_a   1.000
_cell.length_b   1.000
_cell.length_c   1.000
_cell.angle_alpha   90.00
_cell.angle_beta   90.00
_cell.angle_gamma   90.00
#
_symmetry.space_group_name_H-M   'P 1'
#
loop_
_entity.id
_entity.type
_entity.pdbx_description
1 polymer ?
#
loop_
_entity_poly.entity_id
_entity_poly.type
_entity_poly.pdbx_seq_one_letter_code
_entity_poly.pdbx_strand_id
1 'polypeptide(L)'
;VHSCGIFAQLLALGDFPPHVKPMVFCWPGGQLFGYTWAQASSENPAVADSFGEYVAHLAAAGFTKVHILAHSMGVRVWFRALARNPHMFTDLGAAVVGPGATAGSKGGPKLRLESCLLMHAEYPLRR
;
A
#
# COMPACT_ATOMS: atom_id res chain seq x y z
N VAL A 1 -16.49 8.72 3.36
CA VAL A 1 -16.15 10.00 4.03
C VAL A 1 -15.82 9.83 5.51
N HIS A 2 -16.54 9.03 6.30
CA HIS A 2 -16.23 8.82 7.73
C HIS A 2 -14.87 8.19 8.02
N SER A 3 -14.41 7.22 7.22
CA SER A 3 -13.13 6.52 7.44
C SER A 3 -11.90 7.44 7.32
N CYS A 4 -11.93 8.37 6.36
CA CYS A 4 -10.86 9.36 6.19
C CYS A 4 -10.83 10.34 7.37
N GLY A 5 -11.99 10.68 7.95
CA GLY A 5 -12.09 11.54 9.13
C GLY A 5 -11.49 10.88 10.38
N ILE A 6 -11.81 9.60 10.62
CA ILE A 6 -11.22 8.83 11.75
C ILE A 6 -9.70 8.70 11.58
N PHE A 7 -9.22 8.44 10.36
CA PHE A 7 -7.80 8.41 10.09
C PHE A 7 -7.14 9.78 10.29
N ALA A 8 -7.75 10.86 9.80
CA ALA A 8 -7.25 12.21 10.00
C ALA A 8 -7.18 12.60 11.49
N GLN A 9 -8.16 12.18 12.30
CA GLN A 9 -8.12 12.35 13.74
C GLN A 9 -6.98 11.56 14.41
N LEU A 10 -6.77 10.31 14.00
CA LEU A 10 -5.66 9.49 14.47
C LEU A 10 -4.31 10.13 14.11
N LEU A 11 -4.20 10.68 12.90
CA LEU A 11 -3.01 11.41 12.47
C LEU A 11 -2.77 12.69 13.25
N ALA A 12 -3.83 13.46 13.53
CA ALA A 12 -3.74 14.69 14.30
C ALA A 12 -3.31 14.42 15.75
N LEU A 13 -3.69 13.27 16.32
CA LEU A 13 -3.27 12.87 17.67
C LEU A 13 -1.86 12.27 17.71
N GLY A 14 -1.36 11.74 16.59
CA GLY A 14 -0.11 10.99 16.52
C GLY A 14 1.18 11.82 16.54
N ASP A 15 1.10 13.16 16.53
CA ASP A 15 2.24 14.11 16.51
C ASP A 15 3.44 13.63 15.68
N PHE A 16 3.17 13.27 14.42
CA PHE A 16 4.18 12.67 13.57
C PHE A 16 5.28 13.68 13.19
N PRO A 17 6.56 13.26 13.13
CA PRO A 17 7.63 14.11 12.64
C PRO A 17 7.32 14.68 11.24
N PRO A 18 7.77 15.91 10.90
CA PRO A 18 7.42 16.57 9.64
C PRO A 18 7.79 15.81 8.35
N HIS A 19 8.74 14.87 8.44
CA HIS A 19 9.18 14.02 7.33
C HIS A 19 8.27 12.81 7.08
N VAL A 20 7.35 12.50 8.00
CA VAL A 20 6.35 11.44 7.83
C VAL A 20 5.11 12.06 7.18
N LYS A 21 4.76 11.57 5.99
CA LYS A 21 3.59 12.03 5.24
C LYS A 21 2.56 10.91 5.18
N PRO A 22 1.52 10.95 6.03
CA PRO A 22 0.50 9.93 6.02
C PRO A 22 -0.41 10.13 4.79
N MET A 23 -0.74 9.02 4.13
CA MET A 23 -1.58 9.03 2.93
C MET A 23 -2.55 7.86 2.96
N VAL A 24 -3.70 8.03 2.31
CA VAL A 24 -4.75 7.01 2.23
C VAL A 24 -5.03 6.69 0.78
N PHE A 25 -4.85 5.43 0.41
CA PHE A 25 -5.37 4.91 -0.85
C PHE A 25 -6.85 4.57 -0.70
N CYS A 26 -7.71 5.37 -1.32
CA CYS A 26 -9.15 5.14 -1.34
C CYS A 26 -9.53 4.20 -2.49
N TRP A 27 -10.24 3.12 -2.19
CA TRP A 27 -10.73 2.15 -3.16
C TRP A 27 -12.20 1.81 -2.88
N PRO A 28 -12.98 1.26 -3.84
CA PRO A 28 -14.44 1.12 -3.73
C PRO A 28 -14.88 -0.05 -2.83
N GLY A 29 -14.43 -0.09 -1.57
CA GLY A 29 -14.78 -1.13 -0.59
C GLY A 29 -15.90 -0.76 0.39
N GLY A 30 -16.31 0.51 0.44
CA GLY A 30 -17.14 1.06 1.52
C GLY A 30 -18.64 1.14 1.25
N GLN A 31 -19.30 0.08 0.78
CA GLN A 31 -20.77 0.03 0.77
C GLN A 31 -21.31 -0.69 2.03
N LEU A 32 -22.30 -0.08 2.67
CA LEU A 32 -22.98 -0.64 3.86
C LEU A 32 -23.67 -1.96 3.45
N PHE A 33 -23.39 -3.05 4.19
CA PHE A 33 -23.83 -4.43 3.92
C PHE A 33 -23.22 -5.18 2.72
N GLY A 34 -22.18 -4.64 2.09
CA GLY A 34 -21.57 -5.23 0.90
C GLY A 34 -20.26 -6.00 1.17
N TYR A 35 -20.21 -6.98 2.08
CA TYR A 35 -18.98 -7.81 2.23
C TYR A 35 -18.59 -8.45 0.88
N THR A 36 -19.58 -8.98 0.17
CA THR A 36 -19.40 -9.55 -1.18
C THR A 36 -18.98 -8.49 -2.21
N TRP A 37 -19.48 -7.25 -2.08
CA TRP A 37 -19.05 -6.12 -2.90
C TRP A 37 -17.61 -5.71 -2.63
N ALA A 38 -17.22 -5.59 -1.36
CA ALA A 38 -15.86 -5.27 -0.95
C ALA A 38 -14.89 -6.39 -1.36
N GLN A 39 -15.33 -7.65 -1.27
CA GLN A 39 -14.60 -8.79 -1.77
C GLN A 39 -14.42 -8.68 -3.29
N ALA A 40 -15.49 -8.57 -4.08
CA ALA A 40 -15.41 -8.43 -5.53
C ALA A 40 -14.56 -7.23 -5.98
N SER A 41 -14.72 -6.09 -5.31
CA SER A 41 -13.92 -4.88 -5.58
C SER A 41 -12.45 -5.06 -5.23
N SER A 42 -12.12 -5.77 -4.14
CA SER A 42 -10.74 -6.09 -3.79
C SER A 42 -10.10 -7.08 -4.75
N GLU A 43 -10.91 -7.85 -5.49
CA GLU A 43 -10.46 -8.81 -6.50
C GLU A 43 -10.30 -8.19 -7.89
N ASN A 44 -10.87 -7.01 -8.10
CA ASN A 44 -10.87 -6.31 -9.38
C ASN A 44 -9.43 -5.93 -9.77
N PRO A 45 -8.92 -6.41 -10.93
CA PRO A 45 -7.59 -6.06 -11.42
C PRO A 45 -7.35 -4.56 -11.52
N ALA A 46 -8.37 -3.78 -11.90
CA ALA A 46 -8.24 -2.33 -12.02
C ALA A 46 -7.88 -1.67 -10.68
N VAL A 47 -8.41 -2.18 -9.55
CA VAL A 47 -8.08 -1.64 -8.22
C VAL A 47 -6.63 -1.96 -7.84
N ALA A 48 -6.14 -3.14 -8.20
CA ALA A 48 -4.74 -3.53 -7.98
C ALA A 48 -3.78 -2.71 -8.86
N ASP A 49 -4.15 -2.45 -10.12
CA ASP A 49 -3.38 -1.64 -11.05
C ASP A 49 -3.34 -0.18 -10.61
N SER A 50 -4.48 0.40 -10.21
CA SER A 50 -4.54 1.75 -9.63
C SER A 50 -3.70 1.88 -8.35
N PHE A 51 -3.61 0.84 -7.52
CA PHE A 51 -2.70 0.85 -6.37
C PHE A 51 -1.23 0.85 -6.83
N GLY A 52 -0.88 0.04 -7.83
CA GLY A 52 0.46 0.02 -8.42
C GLY A 52 0.87 1.38 -9.00
N GLU A 53 -0.03 2.02 -9.75
CA GLU A 53 0.16 3.38 -10.28
C GLU A 53 0.33 4.40 -9.15
N TYR A 54 -0.49 4.33 -8.10
CA TYR A 54 -0.35 5.17 -6.93
C TYR A 54 1.06 5.08 -6.33
N VAL A 55 1.59 3.87 -6.14
CA VAL A 55 2.95 3.68 -5.62
C VAL A 55 4.02 4.19 -6.60
N ALA A 56 3.84 3.99 -7.90
CA ALA A 56 4.74 4.55 -8.91
C ALA A 56 4.75 6.09 -8.89
N HIS A 57 3.59 6.72 -8.70
CA HIS A 57 3.48 8.18 -8.56
C HIS A 57 4.14 8.69 -7.28
N LEU A 58 4.07 7.95 -6.17
CA LEU A 58 4.82 8.29 -4.96
C LEU A 58 6.33 8.25 -5.22
N ALA A 59 6.82 7.23 -5.93
CA ALA A 59 8.23 7.15 -6.29
C ALA A 59 8.65 8.33 -7.19
N ALA A 60 7.82 8.68 -8.18
CA ALA A 60 8.05 9.82 -9.06
C ALA A 60 8.01 11.17 -8.34
N ALA A 61 7.20 11.30 -7.28
CA ALA A 61 7.13 12.49 -6.43
C ALA A 61 8.34 12.64 -5.49
N GLY A 62 9.29 11.71 -5.51
CA GLY A 62 10.52 11.78 -4.73
C GLY A 62 10.42 11.12 -3.35
N PHE A 63 9.33 10.40 -3.05
CA PHE A 63 9.33 9.51 -1.89
C PHE A 63 10.33 8.38 -2.13
N THR A 64 11.08 8.02 -1.09
CA THR A 64 12.11 6.97 -1.15
C THR A 64 11.77 5.78 -0.28
N LYS A 65 10.99 6.00 0.77
CA LYS A 65 10.62 5.02 1.78
C LYS A 65 9.13 5.04 2.00
N VAL A 66 8.53 3.86 2.13
CA VAL A 66 7.12 3.72 2.48
C VAL A 66 6.93 2.69 3.57
N HIS A 67 5.97 2.99 4.44
CA HIS A 67 5.40 2.07 5.41
C HIS A 67 3.96 1.82 5.00
N ILE A 68 3.56 0.56 4.94
CA ILE A 68 2.23 0.18 4.45
C ILE A 68 1.43 -0.44 5.57
N LEU A 69 0.23 0.09 5.77
CA LEU A 69 -0.75 -0.42 6.71
C LEU A 69 -1.97 -0.86 5.90
N ALA A 70 -2.18 -2.17 5.80
CA ALA A 70 -3.29 -2.76 5.07
C ALA A 70 -4.22 -3.48 6.04
N HIS A 71 -5.51 -3.20 5.96
CA HIS A 71 -6.53 -3.72 6.88
C HIS A 71 -7.63 -4.48 6.14
N SER A 72 -8.05 -5.63 6.68
CA SER A 72 -9.14 -6.48 6.18
C SER A 72 -9.03 -6.74 4.67
N MET A 73 -10.08 -6.45 3.89
CA MET A 73 -10.09 -6.59 2.42
C MET A 73 -9.00 -5.75 1.72
N GLY A 74 -8.48 -4.71 2.36
CA GLY A 74 -7.32 -3.95 1.85
C GLY A 74 -6.03 -4.77 1.78
N VAL A 75 -5.88 -5.81 2.61
CA VAL A 75 -4.76 -6.76 2.52
C VAL A 75 -4.81 -7.54 1.20
N ARG A 76 -6.02 -7.83 0.70
CA ARG A 76 -6.19 -8.54 -0.58
C ARG A 76 -5.81 -7.66 -1.77
N VAL A 77 -6.19 -6.37 -1.72
CA VAL A 77 -5.76 -5.36 -2.71
C VAL A 77 -4.23 -5.29 -2.74
N TRP A 78 -3.61 -5.19 -1.56
CA TRP A 78 -2.16 -5.15 -1.41
C TRP A 78 -1.46 -6.36 -2.08
N PHE A 79 -1.85 -7.59 -1.73
CA PHE A 79 -1.23 -8.79 -2.31
C PHE A 79 -1.46 -8.92 -3.81
N ARG A 80 -2.64 -8.54 -4.31
CA ARG A 80 -2.90 -8.55 -5.76
C ARG A 80 -2.06 -7.54 -6.49
N ALA A 81 -1.93 -6.33 -5.95
CA ALA A 81 -1.10 -5.30 -6.56
C ALA A 81 0.38 -5.72 -6.59
N LEU A 82 0.87 -6.34 -5.51
CA LEU A 82 2.23 -6.89 -5.44
C LEU A 82 2.45 -8.02 -6.45
N ALA A 83 1.50 -8.95 -6.58
CA ALA A 83 1.59 -10.05 -7.53
C ALA A 83 1.60 -9.58 -9.00
N ARG A 84 0.87 -8.50 -9.30
CA ARG A 84 0.78 -7.92 -10.65
C ARG A 84 1.94 -6.99 -10.97
N ASN A 85 2.48 -6.32 -9.96
CA ASN A 85 3.55 -5.34 -10.10
C ASN A 85 4.72 -5.71 -9.16
N PRO A 86 5.44 -6.81 -9.43
CA PRO A 86 6.51 -7.29 -8.55
C PRO A 86 7.67 -6.30 -8.42
N HIS A 87 7.82 -5.39 -9.38
CA HIS A 87 8.88 -4.37 -9.40
C HIS A 87 8.52 -3.06 -8.68
N MET A 88 7.37 -3.02 -8.00
CA MET A 88 6.86 -1.84 -7.30
C MET A 88 7.79 -1.37 -6.17
N PHE A 89 8.48 -2.32 -5.54
CA PHE A 89 9.45 -2.05 -4.47
C PHE A 89 10.85 -2.50 -4.87
N THR A 90 11.86 -1.88 -4.26
CA THR A 90 13.23 -2.38 -4.31
C THR A 90 13.30 -3.76 -3.66
N ASP A 91 14.08 -4.67 -4.23
CA ASP A 91 14.31 -6.00 -3.65
C ASP A 91 14.79 -5.86 -2.20
N LEU A 92 14.16 -6.63 -1.28
CA LEU A 92 14.60 -6.73 0.11
C LEU A 92 16.01 -7.35 0.14
N GLY A 93 17.03 -6.48 0.15
CA GLY A 93 18.44 -6.87 0.14
C GLY A 93 19.33 -6.04 -0.79
N ALA A 94 18.76 -5.40 -1.82
CA ALA A 94 19.54 -4.55 -2.74
C ALA A 94 20.03 -3.25 -2.07
N ALA A 95 19.44 -2.86 -0.93
CA ALA A 95 19.87 -1.72 -0.13
C ALA A 95 21.17 -1.99 0.68
N VAL A 96 21.73 -3.20 0.61
CA VAL A 96 23.05 -3.55 1.18
C VAL A 96 23.98 -3.95 0.04
N VAL A 97 24.14 -3.07 -0.95
CA VAL A 97 25.31 -3.15 -1.83
C VAL A 97 26.04 -1.83 -1.67
N GLY A 98 27.25 -1.92 -1.13
CA GLY A 98 28.13 -0.79 -0.88
C GLY A 98 28.40 0.05 -2.14
N PRO A 99 29.10 1.18 -1.99
CA PRO A 99 29.34 2.11 -3.09
C PRO A 99 30.16 1.44 -4.19
N GLY A 100 29.50 0.83 -5.18
CA GLY A 100 30.20 0.11 -6.25
C GLY A 100 29.36 -0.75 -7.21
N ALA A 101 28.06 -0.98 -6.99
CA ALA A 101 27.26 -1.75 -7.96
C ALA A 101 26.64 -0.86 -9.03
N THR A 102 27.10 -1.08 -10.26
CA THR A 102 26.75 -0.37 -11.48
C THR A 102 25.27 -0.52 -11.86
N ALA A 103 24.68 0.63 -12.17
CA ALA A 103 23.33 0.77 -12.67
C ALA A 103 23.12 0.01 -13.99
N GLY A 104 22.19 -0.94 -13.99
CA GLY A 104 21.87 -1.75 -15.15
C GLY A 104 20.46 -2.32 -15.10
N SER A 105 19.44 -1.47 -15.07
CA SER A 105 18.16 -1.76 -15.75
C SER A 105 17.38 -0.46 -15.92
N LYS A 106 16.62 -0.33 -17.02
CA LYS A 106 15.66 0.74 -17.28
C LYS A 106 14.48 0.66 -16.29
N GLY A 107 14.73 0.87 -15.01
CA GLY A 107 13.71 0.89 -13.96
C GLY A 107 13.48 2.33 -13.52
N GLY A 108 12.24 2.78 -13.55
CA GLY A 108 11.85 4.05 -12.91
C GLY A 108 12.21 4.07 -11.42
N PRO A 109 12.05 5.22 -10.74
CA PRO A 109 12.32 5.33 -9.31
C PRO A 109 11.59 4.21 -8.54
N LYS A 110 12.34 3.43 -7.75
CA LYS A 110 11.80 2.31 -6.96
C LYS A 110 11.69 2.71 -5.51
N LEU A 111 10.56 2.40 -4.87
CA LEU A 111 10.33 2.69 -3.46
C LEU A 111 10.88 1.58 -2.57
N ARG A 112 11.48 1.96 -1.45
CA ARG A 112 11.88 1.01 -0.41
C ARG A 112 10.70 0.79 0.53
N LEU A 113 10.24 -0.46 0.63
CA LEU A 113 9.27 -0.87 1.63
C LEU A 113 10.00 -1.11 2.96
N GLU A 114 9.79 -0.24 3.95
CA GLU A 114 10.46 -0.31 5.26
C GLU A 114 9.67 -1.18 6.25
N SER A 115 8.34 -1.07 6.24
CA SER A 115 7.49 -1.98 6.99
C SER A 115 6.15 -2.20 6.30
N CYS A 116 5.55 -3.37 6.54
CA CYS A 116 4.22 -3.70 6.08
C CYS A 116 3.45 -4.35 7.24
N LEU A 117 2.43 -3.65 7.75
CA LEU A 117 1.53 -4.15 8.78
C LEU A 117 0.24 -4.65 8.12
N LEU A 118 0.00 -5.94 8.23
CA LEU A 118 -1.19 -6.61 7.71
C LEU A 118 -2.15 -6.90 8.86
N MET A 119 -3.26 -6.17 8.90
CA MET A 119 -4.30 -6.35 9.89
C MET A 119 -5.43 -7.18 9.27
N HIS A 120 -5.28 -8.51 9.31
CA HIS A 120 -6.24 -9.42 8.73
C HIS A 120 -7.39 -9.72 9.71
N ALA A 121 -8.62 -9.55 9.26
CA ALA A 121 -9.84 -9.77 10.07
C ALA A 121 -10.65 -10.99 9.62
N GLU A 122 -10.03 -11.98 8.97
CA GLU A 122 -10.72 -13.26 8.77
C GLU A 122 -10.61 -14.12 10.02
N TYR A 123 -11.56 -13.92 10.93
CA TYR A 123 -12.04 -15.01 11.76
C TYR A 123 -13.26 -15.61 11.05
N PRO A 124 -13.20 -16.85 10.54
CA PRO A 124 -14.41 -17.50 10.05
C PRO A 124 -15.32 -17.75 11.25
N LEU A 125 -16.41 -16.99 11.38
CA LEU A 125 -17.58 -17.47 12.12
C LEU A 125 -18.14 -18.64 11.33
N ARG A 126 -17.55 -19.83 11.53
CA ARG A 126 -18.14 -21.09 11.11
C ARG A 126 -19.54 -21.15 11.74
N ARG A 127 -20.56 -21.22 10.90
CA ARG A 127 -21.88 -21.71 11.30
C ARG A 127 -21.86 -23.23 11.32
#